data_AF-A0A7S1UHS5-F1
#
_entry.id   AF-A0A7S1UHS5-F1
#
_cell.length_a   1.000
_cell.length_b   1.000
_cell.length_c   1.000
_cell.angle_alpha   90.00
_cell.angle_beta   90.00
_cell.angle_gamma   90.00
#
_symmetry.space_group_name_H-M   'P 1'
#
loop_
_entity.id
_entity.type
_entity.pdbx_description
1 polymer ?
#
loop_
_entity_poly.entity_id
_entity_poly.type
_entity_poly.pdbx_seq_one_letter_code
_entity_poly.pdbx_strand_id
1 'polypeptide(L)'
;RRGAAMAAPHGEPSPLDEAPRPYAAGSGLNDEPGYFFSLAPAEAAALRELRERLRAGGAERRASGHVLRPAETLDTYCLRFLRARSFDVDKALAFMLADLDWREAEGVDALAEMSVHEVTQPLSLTPKPNP
;
A
#
# COMPACT_ATOMS: atom_id res chain seq x y z
N ARG A 1 -3.49 -44.58 36.93
CA ARG A 1 -4.09 -43.27 37.25
C ARG A 1 -3.36 -42.22 36.40
N ARG A 2 -3.97 -41.79 35.29
CA ARG A 2 -3.45 -40.71 34.42
C ARG A 2 -3.91 -39.37 35.01
N GLY A 3 -2.97 -38.48 35.35
CA GLY A 3 -3.26 -37.10 35.71
C GLY A 3 -3.28 -36.24 34.46
N ALA A 4 -4.41 -35.60 34.18
CA ALA A 4 -4.57 -34.63 33.10
C ALA A 4 -3.88 -33.32 33.47
N ALA A 5 -3.00 -32.82 32.59
CA ALA A 5 -2.50 -31.46 32.68
C ALA A 5 -3.54 -30.53 32.06
N MET A 6 -4.04 -29.61 32.89
CA MET A 6 -5.01 -28.58 32.56
C MET A 6 -4.47 -27.64 31.48
N ALA A 7 -5.27 -27.37 30.46
CA ALA A 7 -5.03 -26.31 29.50
C ALA A 7 -5.11 -24.95 30.20
N ALA A 8 -4.12 -24.08 29.95
CA ALA A 8 -4.15 -22.68 30.38
C ALA A 8 -5.25 -21.91 29.61
N PRO A 9 -5.98 -21.00 30.26
CA PRO A 9 -7.05 -20.25 29.61
C PRO A 9 -6.49 -19.25 28.60
N HIS A 10 -7.25 -19.07 27.53
CA HIS A 10 -7.06 -18.08 26.48
C HIS A 10 -6.61 -16.74 27.06
N GLY A 11 -5.36 -16.34 26.76
CA GLY A 11 -4.88 -15.00 27.03
C GLY A 11 -5.75 -14.00 26.28
N GLU A 12 -6.19 -12.96 26.99
CA GLU A 12 -6.92 -11.85 26.36
C GLU A 12 -6.12 -11.32 25.17
N PRO A 13 -6.77 -11.01 24.02
CA PRO A 13 -6.09 -10.41 22.90
C PRO A 13 -5.39 -9.13 23.37
N SER A 14 -4.11 -9.00 23.03
CA SER A 14 -3.35 -7.82 23.39
C SER A 14 -4.01 -6.60 22.72
N PRO A 15 -3.98 -5.39 23.30
CA PRO A 15 -4.49 -4.18 22.62
C PRO A 15 -3.81 -3.90 21.27
N LEU A 16 -2.71 -4.60 20.96
CA LEU A 16 -2.04 -4.60 19.66
C LEU A 16 -2.72 -5.51 18.60
N ASP A 17 -3.64 -6.39 19.01
CA ASP A 17 -4.42 -7.27 18.12
C ASP A 17 -5.60 -6.55 17.46
N GLU A 18 -6.01 -5.38 17.97
CA GLU A 18 -7.13 -4.60 17.41
C GLU A 18 -6.71 -3.54 16.39
N ALA A 19 -5.41 -3.24 16.26
CA ALA A 19 -4.96 -2.30 15.24
C ALA A 19 -5.16 -2.93 13.85
N PRO A 20 -5.87 -2.25 12.92
CA PRO A 20 -6.10 -2.78 11.59
C PRO A 20 -4.74 -2.99 10.91
N ARG A 21 -4.40 -4.25 10.64
CA ARG A 21 -3.18 -4.58 9.92
C ARG A 21 -3.33 -4.14 8.46
N PRO A 22 -2.32 -3.49 7.86
CA PRO A 22 -2.37 -3.09 6.46
C PRO A 22 -2.45 -4.29 5.50
N TYR A 23 -2.09 -5.48 5.96
CA TYR A 23 -2.11 -6.73 5.20
C TYR A 23 -3.03 -7.76 5.83
N ALA A 24 -3.78 -8.47 4.99
CA ALA A 24 -4.72 -9.50 5.40
C ALA A 24 -4.05 -10.60 6.23
N ALA A 25 -4.77 -11.12 7.22
CA ALA A 25 -4.34 -12.27 7.99
C ALA A 25 -4.08 -13.47 7.07
N GLY A 26 -2.99 -14.20 7.33
CA GLY A 26 -2.58 -15.36 6.51
C GLY A 26 -1.81 -15.03 5.22
N SER A 27 -1.62 -13.74 4.87
CA SER A 27 -0.83 -13.36 3.68
C SER A 27 0.69 -13.54 3.83
N GLY A 28 1.19 -13.74 5.05
CA GLY A 28 2.64 -13.75 5.37
C GLY A 28 3.31 -12.36 5.30
N LEU A 29 2.66 -11.36 4.69
CA LEU A 29 3.25 -10.05 4.42
C LEU A 29 3.50 -9.19 5.66
N ASN A 30 2.93 -9.55 6.81
CA ASN A 30 3.26 -8.85 8.06
C ASN A 30 4.68 -9.20 8.54
N ASP A 31 5.15 -10.41 8.21
CA ASP A 31 6.43 -10.96 8.69
C ASP A 31 7.53 -10.94 7.60
N GLU A 32 7.17 -10.50 6.39
CA GLU A 32 8.06 -10.47 5.23
C GLU A 32 9.00 -9.24 5.26
N PRO A 33 10.32 -9.39 5.00
CA PRO A 33 11.25 -8.26 4.92
C PRO A 33 10.79 -7.15 3.95
N GLY A 34 11.02 -5.90 4.34
CA GLY A 34 10.61 -4.74 3.55
C GLY A 34 9.11 -4.42 3.63
N TYR A 35 8.34 -5.15 4.44
CA TYR A 35 6.96 -4.82 4.81
C TYR A 35 6.91 -4.13 6.17
N PHE A 36 5.78 -3.47 6.45
CA PHE A 36 5.65 -2.45 7.50
C PHE A 36 6.13 -2.90 8.90
N PHE A 37 5.83 -4.13 9.32
CA PHE A 37 6.22 -4.64 10.64
C PHE A 37 7.58 -5.35 10.65
N SER A 38 8.24 -5.48 9.50
CA SER A 38 9.45 -6.27 9.30
C SER A 38 10.52 -5.50 8.52
N LEU A 39 10.64 -4.19 8.79
CA LEU A 39 11.66 -3.32 8.18
C LEU A 39 13.01 -3.49 8.87
N ALA A 40 14.05 -3.74 8.07
CA ALA A 40 15.42 -3.59 8.53
C ALA A 40 15.73 -2.10 8.81
N PRO A 41 16.76 -1.79 9.64
CA PRO A 41 17.11 -0.40 9.97
C PRO A 41 17.37 0.49 8.74
N ALA A 42 18.00 -0.06 7.70
CA ALA A 42 18.26 0.65 6.45
C ALA A 42 16.96 0.94 5.66
N GLU A 43 16.02 0.00 5.64
CA GLU A 43 14.72 0.15 4.98
C GLU A 43 13.86 1.20 5.70
N ALA A 44 13.87 1.20 7.04
CA ALA A 44 13.21 2.22 7.84
C ALA A 44 13.84 3.61 7.62
N ALA A 45 15.16 3.69 7.44
CA ALA A 45 15.83 4.94 7.08
C ALA A 45 15.42 5.43 5.69
N ALA A 46 15.39 4.54 4.68
CA ALA A 46 14.94 4.86 3.32
C ALA A 46 13.47 5.33 3.30
N LEU A 47 12.59 4.72 4.10
CA LEU A 47 11.22 5.17 4.26
C LEU A 47 11.15 6.60 4.81
N ARG A 48 11.87 6.90 5.89
CA ARG A 48 11.90 8.26 6.46
C ARG A 48 12.41 9.28 5.45
N GLU A 49 13.49 8.95 4.74
CA GLU A 49 14.07 9.83 3.74
C GLU A 49 13.09 10.11 2.59
N LEU A 50 12.41 9.08 2.08
CA LEU A 50 11.38 9.26 1.05
C LEU A 50 10.24 10.16 1.54
N ARG A 51 9.77 9.96 2.78
CA ARG A 51 8.70 10.79 3.39
C ARG A 51 9.13 12.25 3.53
N GLU A 52 10.37 12.49 3.94
CA GLU A 52 10.95 13.85 4.04
C GLU A 52 11.04 14.51 2.66
N ARG A 53 11.51 13.78 1.65
CA ARG A 53 11.61 14.31 0.27
C ARG A 53 10.25 14.61 -0.34
N LEU A 54 9.24 13.77 -0.10
CA LEU A 54 7.86 14.04 -0.52
C LEU A 54 7.29 15.30 0.14
N ARG A 55 7.57 15.50 1.42
CA ARG A 55 7.16 16.70 2.15
C ARG A 55 7.86 17.95 1.62
N ALA A 56 9.18 17.89 1.47
CA ALA A 56 9.99 18.99 0.95
C ALA A 56 9.58 19.37 -0.49
N GLY A 57 9.24 18.38 -1.32
CA GLY A 57 8.75 18.60 -2.68
C GLY A 57 7.26 18.94 -2.79
N GLY A 58 6.53 19.05 -1.68
CA GLY A 58 5.09 19.37 -1.68
C GLY A 58 4.17 18.26 -2.21
N ALA A 59 4.70 17.08 -2.51
CA ALA A 59 3.95 15.94 -3.04
C ALA A 59 3.30 15.07 -1.96
N GLU A 60 3.61 15.28 -0.67
CA GLU A 60 3.06 14.51 0.46
C GLU A 60 1.52 14.50 0.47
N ARG A 61 0.88 15.64 0.19
CA ARG A 61 -0.58 15.73 0.15
C ARG A 61 -1.17 14.93 -1.01
N ARG A 62 -0.57 15.03 -2.21
CA ARG A 62 -0.98 14.27 -3.41
C ARG A 62 -0.89 12.77 -3.11
N ALA A 63 0.25 12.34 -2.59
CA ALA A 63 0.48 10.94 -2.20
C ALA A 63 -0.52 10.42 -1.16
N SER A 64 -0.82 11.21 -0.12
CA SER A 64 -1.83 10.85 0.88
C SER A 64 -3.23 10.67 0.29
N GLY A 65 -3.57 11.39 -0.77
CA GLY A 65 -4.88 11.30 -1.43
C GLY A 65 -5.14 9.93 -2.07
N HIS A 66 -4.10 9.20 -2.44
CA HIS A 66 -4.22 7.88 -3.09
C HIS A 66 -4.05 6.71 -2.11
N VAL A 67 -4.18 6.95 -0.81
CA VAL A 67 -4.26 5.90 0.20
C VAL A 67 -5.68 5.32 0.15
N LEU A 68 -5.84 4.24 -0.63
CA LEU A 68 -7.16 3.76 -1.05
C LEU A 68 -7.87 2.85 -0.03
N ARG A 69 -7.16 2.30 0.97
CA ARG A 69 -7.74 1.33 1.92
C ARG A 69 -7.81 1.90 3.34
N PRO A 70 -8.86 1.58 4.12
CA PRO A 70 -9.01 2.07 5.51
C PRO A 70 -7.86 1.75 6.47
N ALA A 71 -7.02 0.76 6.14
CA ALA A 71 -5.84 0.37 6.91
C ALA A 71 -4.51 0.73 6.22
N GLU A 72 -4.58 1.34 5.03
CA GLU A 72 -3.39 1.81 4.34
C GLU A 72 -2.99 3.16 4.94
N THR A 73 -1.69 3.32 5.16
CA THR A 73 -1.08 4.59 5.56
C THR A 73 -0.18 5.07 4.43
N LEU A 74 0.16 6.36 4.43
CA LEU A 74 1.14 6.89 3.48
C LEU A 74 2.48 6.14 3.57
N ASP A 75 2.86 5.63 4.74
CA ASP A 75 4.06 4.82 4.90
C ASP A 75 3.93 3.50 4.13
N THR A 76 2.81 2.79 4.27
CA THR A 76 2.56 1.56 3.49
C THR A 76 2.47 1.80 2.00
N TYR A 77 1.98 2.98 1.58
CA TYR A 77 1.99 3.41 0.19
C TYR A 77 3.42 3.61 -0.32
N CYS A 78 4.24 4.39 0.40
CA CYS A 78 5.66 4.64 0.09
C CYS A 78 6.46 3.34 0.01
N LEU A 79 6.22 2.39 0.93
CA LEU A 79 6.90 1.10 0.95
C LEU A 79 6.66 0.26 -0.31
N ARG A 80 5.54 0.44 -1.04
CA ARG A 80 5.33 -0.24 -2.32
C ARG A 80 6.36 0.20 -3.35
N PHE A 81 6.58 1.51 -3.46
CA PHE A 81 7.54 2.10 -4.39
C PHE A 81 8.98 1.76 -4.01
N LEU A 82 9.30 1.81 -2.71
CA LEU A 82 10.62 1.41 -2.21
C LEU A 82 10.91 -0.06 -2.52
N ARG A 83 10.00 -1.00 -2.22
CA ARG A 83 10.19 -2.41 -2.57
C ARG A 83 10.36 -2.61 -4.07
N ALA A 84 9.54 -1.94 -4.89
CA ALA A 84 9.63 -2.02 -6.35
C ALA A 84 10.96 -1.51 -6.92
N ARG A 85 11.72 -0.73 -6.14
CA ARG A 85 13.02 -0.15 -6.52
C ARG A 85 14.15 -0.59 -5.58
N SER A 86 13.99 -1.72 -4.90
CA SER A 86 15.02 -2.29 -4.02
C SER A 86 15.53 -1.31 -2.95
N PHE A 87 14.62 -0.49 -2.41
CA PHE A 87 14.88 0.57 -1.43
C PHE A 87 15.83 1.68 -1.89
N ASP A 88 16.02 1.83 -3.21
CA ASP A 88 16.66 3.00 -3.81
C ASP A 88 15.69 4.20 -3.74
N VAL A 89 16.01 5.15 -2.86
CA VAL A 89 15.14 6.30 -2.55
C VAL A 89 14.96 7.21 -3.78
N ASP A 90 16.02 7.44 -4.56
CA ASP A 90 15.97 8.31 -5.73
C ASP A 90 15.07 7.72 -6.81
N LYS A 91 15.25 6.43 -7.11
CA LYS A 91 14.41 5.72 -8.09
C LYS A 91 12.97 5.59 -7.61
N ALA A 92 12.76 5.32 -6.32
CA ALA A 92 11.43 5.22 -5.74
C ALA A 92 10.69 6.56 -5.82
N LEU A 93 11.35 7.67 -5.48
CA LEU A 93 10.77 9.01 -5.56
C LEU A 93 10.43 9.38 -7.01
N ALA A 94 11.37 9.20 -7.95
CA ALA A 94 11.12 9.51 -9.36
C ALA A 94 9.96 8.68 -9.92
N PHE A 95 9.89 7.39 -9.57
CA PHE A 95 8.82 6.51 -10.01
C PHE A 95 7.47 6.89 -9.39
N MET A 96 7.46 7.28 -8.11
CA MET A 96 6.25 7.71 -7.41
C MET A 96 5.69 9.02 -7.96
N LEU A 97 6.55 10.01 -8.24
CA LEU A 97 6.10 11.27 -8.84
C LEU A 97 5.51 11.05 -10.24
N ALA A 98 6.13 10.20 -11.06
CA ALA A 98 5.59 9.84 -12.36
C ALA A 98 4.23 9.12 -12.27
N ASP A 99 4.03 8.24 -11.28
CA ASP A 99 2.73 7.60 -11.02
C ASP A 99 1.67 8.64 -10.61
N LEU A 100 1.99 9.57 -9.71
CA LEU A 100 1.08 10.64 -9.30
C LEU A 100 0.67 11.53 -10.49
N ASP A 101 1.64 11.93 -11.31
CA ASP A 101 1.38 12.76 -12.49
C ASP A 101 0.50 12.03 -13.51
N TRP A 102 0.73 10.73 -13.73
CA TRP A 102 -0.11 9.91 -14.60
C TRP A 102 -1.54 9.77 -14.06
N ARG A 103 -1.71 9.53 -12.75
CA ARG A 103 -3.03 9.39 -12.13
C ARG A 103 -3.88 10.64 -12.27
N GLU A 104 -3.26 11.81 -12.11
CA GLU A 104 -3.94 13.10 -12.30
C GLU A 104 -4.26 13.35 -13.78
N ALA A 105 -3.33 13.05 -14.69
CA ALA A 105 -3.53 13.24 -16.12
C ALA A 105 -4.68 12.38 -16.68
N GLU A 106 -4.77 11.13 -16.24
CA GLU A 106 -5.80 10.19 -16.69
C GLU A 106 -7.08 10.23 -15.83
N GLY A 107 -7.12 11.05 -14.78
CA GLY A 107 -8.27 11.15 -13.88
C GLY A 107 -8.57 9.83 -13.16
N VAL A 108 -7.55 9.05 -12.80
CA VAL A 108 -7.68 7.69 -12.23
C VAL A 108 -8.53 7.69 -10.96
N ASP A 109 -8.45 8.74 -10.14
CA ASP A 109 -9.23 8.81 -8.91
C ASP A 109 -10.74 8.91 -9.16
N ALA A 110 -11.16 9.46 -10.31
CA ALA A 110 -12.56 9.48 -10.70
C ALA A 110 -13.13 8.07 -10.92
N LEU A 111 -12.27 7.09 -11.23
CA LEU A 111 -12.68 5.68 -11.39
C LEU A 111 -13.19 5.08 -10.08
N ALA A 112 -12.72 5.55 -8.92
CA ALA A 112 -13.17 5.06 -7.62
C ALA A 112 -14.61 5.49 -7.29
N GLU A 113 -15.08 6.58 -7.91
CA GLU A 113 -16.43 7.12 -7.74
C GLU A 113 -17.41 6.56 -8.78
N MET A 114 -16.91 5.89 -9.83
CA MET A 114 -17.76 5.29 -10.86
C MET A 114 -18.55 4.11 -10.28
N SER A 115 -19.85 4.09 -10.57
CA SER A 115 -20.72 3.00 -10.18
C SER A 115 -20.39 1.72 -10.96
N VAL A 116 -20.66 0.55 -10.37
CA VAL A 116 -20.45 -0.77 -11.01
C VAL A 116 -21.15 -0.86 -12.38
N HIS A 117 -22.26 -0.14 -12.56
CA HIS A 117 -23.00 -0.11 -13.83
C HIS A 117 -22.27 0.64 -14.96
N GLU A 118 -21.42 1.62 -14.64
CA GLU A 118 -20.68 2.41 -15.64
C GLU A 118 -19.45 1.65 -16.17
N VAL A 119 -18.88 0.74 -15.38
CA VAL A 119 -17.72 -0.08 -15.76
C VAL A 119 -18.12 -1.25 -16.68
N THR A 120 -19.37 -1.71 -16.62
CA THR A 120 -19.85 -2.87 -17.38
C THR A 120 -20.26 -2.60 -18.83
N GLN A 121 -20.14 -1.36 -19.31
CA GLN A 121 -20.42 -1.09 -20.73
C GLN A 121 -19.35 -1.80 -21.58
N PRO A 122 -19.73 -2.70 -22.50
CA PRO A 122 -18.76 -3.32 -23.38
C PRO A 122 -18.09 -2.21 -24.19
N LEU A 123 -16.76 -2.13 -24.12
CA LEU A 123 -15.96 -1.33 -25.03
C LEU A 123 -16.43 -1.68 -26.45
N SER A 124 -17.15 -0.77 -27.10
CA SER A 124 -17.48 -0.90 -28.51
C SER A 124 -16.19 -0.76 -29.29
N LEU A 125 -15.48 -1.90 -29.43
CA LEU A 125 -14.37 -2.07 -30.34
C LEU A 125 -14.95 -2.02 -31.75
N THR A 126 -15.20 -0.81 -32.24
CA THR A 126 -15.44 -0.62 -33.67
C THR A 126 -14.15 -1.06 -34.38
N PRO A 127 -14.21 -2.05 -35.27
CA PRO A 127 -13.02 -2.46 -36.00
C PRO A 127 -12.54 -1.28 -36.84
N LYS A 128 -11.26 -0.94 -36.69
CA LYS A 128 -10.60 0.09 -37.49
C LYS A 128 -10.77 -0.29 -38.96
N PRO A 129 -11.27 0.59 -39.85
CA PRO A 129 -11.37 0.27 -41.26
C PRO A 129 -9.97 -0.05 -41.79
N ASN A 130 -9.82 -1.22 -42.41
CA ASN A 130 -8.59 -1.59 -43.10
C ASN A 130 -8.37 -0.62 -44.27
N PRO A 131 -7.11 -0.20 -44.52
CA PRO A 131 -6.77 0.65 -45.66
C PRO A 131 -7.05 -0.04 -47.00
#